data_AF-A0A7V3JQV8-F1
#
_entry.id   AF-A0A7V3JQV8-F1
#
_cell.length_a   1.000
_cell.length_b   1.000
_cell.length_c   1.000
_cell.angle_alpha   90.00
_cell.angle_beta   90.00
_cell.angle_gamma   90.00
#
_symmetry.space_group_name_H-M   'P 1'
#
loop_
_entity.id
_entity.type
_entity.pdbx_description
1 polymer ?
#
loop_
_entity_poly.entity_id
_entity_poly.type
_entity_poly.pdbx_seq_one_letter_code
_entity_poly.pdbx_strand_id
1 'polypeptide(L)'
;MAAGLLDRPVAAAPGTSAQARPRVRLVFACFALRQDRPTWPHIGYDFSRDIQEVTQTLERLCPEVEFLPTACHGPEHAKKLLAADESQRIAGYLVYQMNNWVQVMQTVVASGKPTLVADFPFSGSGGFLVYTAGLRRKYRNFSVVASTRLEDLAASARSFTLLAKGTTADFVKACDEVRRQRTPAPSDAACKDDPLKLADVGQCLRALRGARLLTVGGR
;
A
#
# COMPACT_ATOMS: atom_id res chain seq x y z
N MET A 1 -41.63 -35.56 -52.90
CA MET A 1 -40.82 -35.57 -51.66
C MET A 1 -39.83 -34.41 -51.74
N ALA A 2 -40.03 -33.37 -50.93
CA ALA A 2 -39.06 -32.30 -50.71
C ALA A 2 -39.22 -31.89 -49.24
N ALA A 3 -38.19 -32.16 -48.43
CA ALA A 3 -38.23 -31.98 -47.00
C ALA A 3 -37.90 -30.52 -46.66
N GLY A 4 -38.76 -29.88 -45.86
CA GLY A 4 -38.55 -28.53 -45.35
C GLY A 4 -37.48 -28.51 -44.26
N LEU A 5 -36.51 -27.59 -44.38
CA LEU A 5 -35.61 -27.22 -43.30
C LEU A 5 -36.38 -26.31 -42.33
N LEU A 6 -36.66 -26.81 -41.13
CA LEU A 6 -37.12 -26.00 -40.00
C LEU A 6 -35.91 -25.31 -39.37
N ASP A 7 -35.95 -23.98 -39.39
CA ASP A 7 -35.00 -23.10 -38.71
C ASP A 7 -35.12 -23.29 -37.19
N ARG A 8 -34.02 -23.68 -36.54
CA ARG A 8 -34.00 -24.00 -35.11
C ARG A 8 -33.47 -22.77 -34.38
N PRO A 9 -34.21 -22.17 -33.42
CA PRO A 9 -33.69 -21.02 -32.70
C PRO A 9 -32.46 -21.45 -31.89
N VAL A 10 -31.35 -20.75 -32.09
CA VAL A 10 -30.15 -20.86 -31.27
C VAL A 10 -30.53 -20.40 -29.87
N ALA A 11 -30.57 -21.34 -28.92
CA ALA A 11 -30.71 -21.02 -27.51
C ALA A 11 -29.54 -20.12 -27.10
N ALA A 12 -29.86 -18.91 -26.64
CA ALA A 12 -28.90 -18.00 -26.04
C ALA A 12 -28.25 -18.72 -24.85
N ALA A 13 -26.92 -18.78 -24.85
CA ALA A 13 -26.16 -19.27 -23.71
C ALA A 13 -26.55 -18.46 -22.46
N PRO A 14 -26.73 -19.09 -21.30
CA PRO A 14 -27.00 -18.36 -20.06
C PRO A 14 -25.82 -17.41 -19.81
N GLY A 15 -26.13 -16.11 -19.76
CA GLY A 15 -25.17 -15.08 -19.42
C GLY A 15 -24.49 -15.44 -18.10
N THR A 16 -23.17 -15.56 -18.13
CA THR A 16 -22.36 -15.68 -16.93
C THR A 16 -22.71 -14.49 -16.05
N SER A 17 -23.29 -14.72 -14.88
CA SER A 17 -23.49 -13.67 -13.90
C SER A 17 -22.15 -13.02 -13.65
N ALA A 18 -22.01 -11.75 -14.04
CA ALA A 18 -20.80 -10.98 -13.80
C ALA A 18 -20.58 -10.98 -12.28
N GLN A 19 -19.57 -11.71 -11.83
CA GLN A 19 -19.24 -11.79 -10.41
C GLN A 19 -18.94 -10.36 -9.93
N ALA A 20 -19.68 -9.89 -8.92
CA ALA A 20 -19.56 -8.52 -8.45
C ALA A 20 -18.11 -8.24 -8.02
N ARG A 21 -17.53 -7.16 -8.54
CA ARG A 21 -16.16 -6.73 -8.23
C ARG A 21 -16.05 -6.42 -6.73
N PRO A 22 -14.99 -6.89 -6.02
CA PRO A 22 -14.77 -6.49 -4.64
C PRO A 22 -14.59 -4.96 -4.54
N ARG A 23 -15.33 -4.35 -3.61
CA ARG A 23 -15.20 -2.93 -3.28
C ARG A 23 -14.09 -2.75 -2.27
N VAL A 24 -13.07 -1.98 -2.63
CA VAL A 24 -11.87 -1.75 -1.82
C VAL A 24 -11.77 -0.27 -1.49
N ARG A 25 -11.72 0.04 -0.19
CA ARG A 25 -11.48 1.40 0.26
C ARG A 25 -10.00 1.72 0.07
N LEU A 26 -9.69 2.64 -0.84
CA LEU A 26 -8.34 3.12 -1.13
C LEU A 26 -8.05 4.34 -0.26
N VAL A 27 -7.30 4.15 0.81
CA VAL A 27 -7.02 5.16 1.84
C VAL A 27 -5.66 5.78 1.63
N PHE A 28 -5.61 7.08 1.34
CA PHE A 28 -4.37 7.86 1.27
C PHE A 28 -4.09 8.51 2.63
N ALA A 29 -3.13 7.96 3.37
CA ALA A 29 -2.79 8.41 4.72
C ALA A 29 -1.79 9.57 4.68
N CYS A 30 -2.28 10.79 4.91
CA CYS A 30 -1.50 12.03 4.86
C CYS A 30 -1.94 13.01 5.97
N PHE A 31 -1.08 13.91 6.44
CA PHE A 31 -1.50 14.92 7.43
C PHE A 31 -2.49 15.93 6.84
N ALA A 32 -2.27 16.31 5.58
CA ALA A 32 -3.12 17.19 4.77
C ALA A 32 -2.84 16.90 3.28
N LEU A 33 -3.78 17.23 2.38
CA LEU A 33 -3.58 17.08 0.94
C LEU A 33 -2.45 17.98 0.44
N ARG A 34 -2.48 19.25 0.83
CA ARG A 34 -1.35 20.18 0.69
C ARG A 34 -0.70 20.35 2.04
N GLN A 35 0.59 20.05 2.12
CA GLN A 35 1.30 20.04 3.41
C GLN A 35 1.41 21.43 4.02
N ASP A 36 0.93 21.54 5.25
CA ASP A 36 0.89 22.75 6.08
C ASP A 36 2.07 22.87 7.06
N ARG A 37 2.96 21.88 7.07
CA ARG A 37 4.05 21.74 8.05
C ARG A 37 5.33 21.20 7.42
N PRO A 38 6.50 21.42 8.05
CA PRO A 38 7.74 20.74 7.66
C PRO A 38 7.63 19.24 7.95
N THR A 39 7.43 18.45 6.90
CA THR A 39 7.51 16.99 6.94
C THR A 39 7.82 16.46 5.53
N TRP A 40 8.06 15.16 5.40
CA TRP A 40 8.32 14.55 4.09
C TRP A 40 7.06 14.57 3.21
N PRO A 41 7.15 14.84 1.89
CA PRO A 41 8.38 15.16 1.15
C PRO A 41 8.95 16.53 1.50
N HIS A 42 8.10 17.56 1.54
CA HIS A 42 8.45 18.90 2.01
C HIS A 42 7.18 19.72 2.30
N ILE A 43 7.35 20.85 3.01
CA ILE A 43 6.26 21.82 3.22
C ILE A 43 5.70 22.31 1.88
N GLY A 44 4.38 22.45 1.81
CA GLY A 44 3.68 22.89 0.60
C GLY A 44 3.56 21.84 -0.51
N TYR A 45 4.12 20.63 -0.36
CA TYR A 45 3.89 19.53 -1.29
C TYR A 45 2.39 19.20 -1.38
N ASP A 46 1.88 18.98 -2.59
CA ASP A 46 0.47 18.72 -2.84
C ASP A 46 0.29 17.29 -3.39
N PHE A 47 -0.30 16.43 -2.57
CA PHE A 47 -0.52 15.02 -2.89
C PHE A 47 -1.64 14.76 -3.89
N SER A 48 -2.40 15.79 -4.30
CA SER A 48 -3.58 15.62 -5.15
C SER A 48 -3.23 14.93 -6.48
N ARG A 49 -2.06 15.26 -7.05
CA ARG A 49 -1.58 14.62 -8.29
C ARG A 49 -1.22 13.16 -8.08
N ASP A 50 -0.48 12.84 -7.02
CA ASP A 50 -0.08 11.46 -6.72
C ASP A 50 -1.30 10.58 -6.46
N ILE A 51 -2.28 11.10 -5.71
CA ILE A 51 -3.55 10.43 -5.43
C ILE A 51 -4.27 10.11 -6.75
N GLN A 52 -4.36 11.09 -7.65
CA GLN A 52 -4.99 10.91 -8.95
C GLN A 52 -4.26 9.86 -9.79
N GLU A 53 -2.93 9.93 -9.89
CA GLU A 53 -2.11 9.00 -10.66
C GLU A 53 -2.23 7.56 -10.16
N VAL A 54 -2.12 7.36 -8.84
CA VAL A 54 -2.27 6.04 -8.21
C VAL A 54 -3.66 5.49 -8.45
N THR A 55 -4.70 6.31 -8.24
CA THR A 55 -6.11 5.89 -8.44
C THR A 55 -6.35 5.46 -9.88
N GLN A 56 -6.02 6.31 -10.85
CA GLN A 56 -6.22 6.01 -12.27
C GLN A 56 -5.43 4.80 -12.74
N THR A 57 -4.20 4.63 -12.23
CA THR A 57 -3.37 3.48 -12.58
C THR A 57 -3.95 2.19 -12.02
N LEU A 58 -4.43 2.19 -10.77
CA LEU A 58 -5.09 1.03 -10.17
C LEU A 58 -6.38 0.67 -10.89
N GLU A 59 -7.23 1.65 -11.22
CA GLU A 59 -8.46 1.41 -11.98
C GLU A 59 -8.18 0.81 -13.37
N ARG A 60 -7.14 1.31 -14.06
CA ARG A 60 -6.73 0.82 -15.37
C ARG A 60 -6.11 -0.57 -15.33
N LEU A 61 -5.24 -0.84 -14.35
CA LEU A 61 -4.49 -2.09 -14.25
C LEU A 61 -5.22 -3.18 -13.47
N CYS A 62 -6.24 -2.85 -12.68
CA CYS A 62 -7.06 -3.77 -11.90
C CYS A 62 -8.56 -3.49 -12.08
N PRO A 63 -9.08 -3.54 -13.32
CA PRO A 63 -10.49 -3.23 -13.60
C PRO A 63 -11.48 -4.19 -12.93
N GLU A 64 -11.02 -5.33 -12.43
CA GLU A 64 -11.83 -6.29 -11.68
C GLU A 64 -11.99 -5.93 -10.19
N VAL A 65 -11.34 -4.88 -9.70
CA VAL A 65 -11.51 -4.34 -8.34
C VAL A 65 -12.14 -2.94 -8.43
N GLU A 66 -13.11 -2.66 -7.57
CA GLU A 66 -13.68 -1.31 -7.44
C GLU A 66 -12.96 -0.55 -6.33
N PHE A 67 -12.12 0.41 -6.71
CA PHE A 67 -11.43 1.28 -5.74
C PHE A 67 -12.29 2.49 -5.39
N LEU A 68 -12.38 2.78 -4.09
CA LEU A 68 -13.09 3.94 -3.56
C LEU A 68 -12.08 4.85 -2.84
N PRO A 69 -11.44 5.81 -3.55
CA PRO A 69 -10.39 6.64 -2.98
C PRO A 69 -10.91 7.57 -1.87
N THR A 70 -10.11 7.77 -0.83
CA THR A 70 -10.33 8.77 0.21
C THR A 70 -9.02 9.18 0.88
N ALA A 71 -8.93 10.41 1.37
CA ALA A 71 -7.82 10.87 2.21
C ALA A 71 -8.14 10.64 3.69
N CYS A 72 -7.15 10.22 4.47
CA CYS A 72 -7.30 10.01 5.91
C CYS A 72 -6.14 10.63 6.68
N HIS A 73 -6.45 11.31 7.79
CA HIS A 73 -5.53 12.25 8.45
C HIS A 73 -5.07 11.83 9.85
N GLY A 74 -5.36 10.59 10.23
CA GLY A 74 -4.97 10.04 11.52
C GLY A 74 -6.03 9.11 12.11
N PRO A 75 -5.85 8.68 13.38
CA PRO A 75 -6.66 7.61 13.98
C PRO A 75 -8.14 7.95 14.07
N GLU A 76 -8.48 9.19 14.44
CA GLU A 76 -9.88 9.61 14.59
C GLU A 76 -10.60 9.64 13.24
N HIS A 77 -9.92 10.09 12.18
CA HIS A 77 -10.48 10.04 10.84
C HIS A 77 -10.64 8.58 10.37
N ALA A 78 -9.68 7.70 10.67
CA ALA A 78 -9.75 6.29 10.32
C ALA A 78 -10.92 5.58 11.03
N LYS A 79 -11.17 5.86 12.31
CA LYS A 79 -12.33 5.33 13.04
C LYS A 79 -13.65 5.75 12.40
N LYS A 80 -13.78 7.03 12.05
CA LYS A 80 -14.98 7.57 11.37
C LYS A 80 -15.18 6.92 10.01
N LEU A 81 -14.11 6.74 9.24
CA LEU A 81 -14.14 6.06 7.95
C LEU A 81 -14.64 4.62 8.10
N LEU A 82 -14.08 3.86 9.04
CA LEU A 82 -14.50 2.47 9.28
C LEU A 82 -15.99 2.37 9.62
N ALA A 83 -16.50 3.26 10.48
CA ALA A 83 -17.91 3.31 10.83
C ALA A 83 -18.80 3.66 9.62
N ALA A 84 -18.39 4.62 8.80
CA ALA A 84 -19.10 4.99 7.57
C ALA A 84 -19.11 3.87 6.51
N ASP A 85 -18.10 3.00 6.53
CA ASP A 85 -17.92 1.90 5.57
C ASP A 85 -18.70 0.63 5.95
N GLU A 86 -19.26 0.52 7.17
CA GLU A 86 -20.04 -0.65 7.61
C GLU A 86 -21.22 -0.97 6.68
N SER A 87 -21.90 0.07 6.18
CA SER A 87 -23.03 -0.07 5.26
C SER A 87 -22.63 -0.23 3.79
N GLN A 88 -21.35 -0.05 3.46
CA GLN A 88 -20.88 0.04 2.06
C GLN A 88 -20.37 -1.29 1.50
N ARG A 89 -20.46 -2.39 2.25
CA ARG A 89 -19.98 -3.73 1.81
C ARG A 89 -18.53 -3.70 1.33
N ILE A 90 -17.67 -2.98 2.04
CA ILE A 90 -16.23 -2.93 1.76
C ILE A 90 -15.61 -4.31 2.02
N ALA A 91 -15.02 -4.89 0.97
CA ALA A 91 -14.36 -6.19 1.01
C ALA A 91 -13.01 -6.11 1.73
N GLY A 92 -12.30 -4.99 1.60
CA GLY A 92 -11.02 -4.76 2.26
C GLY A 92 -10.49 -3.34 2.04
N TYR A 93 -9.31 -3.06 2.60
CA TYR A 93 -8.70 -1.74 2.60
C TYR A 93 -7.33 -1.77 1.96
N LEU A 94 -7.05 -0.81 1.08
CA LEU A 94 -5.69 -0.51 0.64
C LEU A 94 -5.26 0.78 1.32
N VAL A 95 -4.36 0.70 2.30
CA VAL A 95 -3.81 1.89 2.98
C VAL A 95 -2.51 2.28 2.31
N TYR A 96 -2.54 3.37 1.54
CA TYR A 96 -1.38 3.95 0.89
C TYR A 96 -0.78 5.04 1.78
N GLN A 97 0.37 4.76 2.38
CA GLN A 97 1.01 5.60 3.39
C GLN A 97 1.78 6.74 2.71
N MET A 98 1.18 7.94 2.63
CA MET A 98 1.78 9.09 1.92
C MET A 98 2.87 9.79 2.73
N ASN A 99 2.61 10.04 4.02
CA ASN A 99 3.57 10.67 4.92
C ASN A 99 4.13 9.66 5.91
N ASN A 100 5.35 9.87 6.38
CA ASN A 100 5.81 9.22 7.60
C ASN A 100 4.97 9.69 8.80
N TRP A 101 4.88 8.84 9.81
CA TRP A 101 4.27 9.14 11.12
C TRP A 101 2.75 9.36 11.17
N VAL A 102 2.04 9.42 10.04
CA VAL A 102 0.56 9.44 10.03
C VAL A 102 0.03 8.07 10.46
N GLN A 103 -0.73 8.03 11.55
CA GLN A 103 -1.24 6.78 12.12
C GLN A 103 -2.65 6.48 11.61
N VAL A 104 -2.74 5.83 10.46
CA VAL A 104 -4.03 5.37 9.88
C VAL A 104 -4.05 3.85 9.75
N MET A 105 -2.96 3.24 9.26
CA MET A 105 -2.87 1.80 9.04
C MET A 105 -3.14 0.97 10.31
N GLN A 106 -2.78 1.47 11.48
CA GLN A 106 -2.96 0.76 12.75
C GLN A 106 -4.44 0.54 13.03
N THR A 107 -5.24 1.60 12.90
CA THR A 107 -6.69 1.55 13.11
C THR A 107 -7.36 0.67 12.07
N VAL A 108 -6.97 0.80 10.79
CA VAL A 108 -7.54 0.00 9.71
C VAL A 108 -7.21 -1.49 9.89
N VAL A 109 -5.94 -1.84 10.14
CA VAL A 109 -5.53 -3.24 10.36
C VAL A 109 -6.20 -3.82 11.61
N ALA A 110 -6.30 -3.05 12.69
CA ALA A 110 -6.94 -3.49 13.93
C ALA A 110 -8.44 -3.79 13.78
N SER A 111 -9.10 -3.30 12.72
CA SER A 111 -10.50 -3.65 12.41
C SER A 111 -10.70 -5.13 12.04
N GLY A 112 -9.62 -5.87 11.75
CA GLY A 112 -9.68 -7.27 11.32
C GLY A 112 -10.02 -7.47 9.84
N LYS A 113 -10.36 -6.41 9.10
CA LYS A 113 -10.66 -6.48 7.66
C LYS A 113 -9.40 -6.78 6.84
N PRO A 114 -9.50 -7.54 5.73
CA PRO A 114 -8.38 -7.75 4.80
C PRO A 114 -7.76 -6.42 4.38
N THR A 115 -6.46 -6.26 4.61
CA THR A 115 -5.76 -4.99 4.39
C THR A 115 -4.48 -5.18 3.59
N LEU A 116 -4.28 -4.37 2.54
CA LEU A 116 -2.98 -4.19 1.90
C LEU A 116 -2.42 -2.84 2.34
N VAL A 117 -1.25 -2.83 2.96
CA VAL A 117 -0.54 -1.58 3.28
C VAL A 117 0.50 -1.32 2.20
N ALA A 118 0.43 -0.16 1.57
CA ALA A 118 1.34 0.28 0.54
C ALA A 118 2.16 1.48 1.03
N ASP A 119 3.43 1.54 0.65
CA ASP A 119 4.31 2.69 0.90
C ASP A 119 4.21 3.71 -0.25
N PHE A 120 4.16 5.01 0.06
CA PHE A 120 4.59 6.03 -0.89
C PHE A 120 6.10 6.20 -0.77
N PRO A 121 6.90 5.73 -1.75
CA PRO A 121 8.33 5.59 -1.58
C PRO A 121 9.01 6.86 -1.06
N PHE A 122 9.94 6.69 -0.11
CA PHE A 122 10.72 7.72 0.57
C PHE A 122 9.93 8.59 1.56
N SER A 123 8.72 8.99 1.21
CA SER A 123 7.91 9.87 2.04
C SER A 123 7.19 9.12 3.17
N GLY A 124 6.48 8.04 2.84
CA GLY A 124 5.76 7.19 3.79
C GLY A 124 6.65 6.26 4.61
N SER A 125 7.85 5.98 4.09
CA SER A 125 8.61 4.77 4.42
C SER A 125 8.97 4.65 5.90
N GLY A 126 9.27 5.77 6.57
CA GLY A 126 9.60 5.75 8.01
C GLY A 126 8.45 5.20 8.87
N GLY A 127 7.22 5.68 8.63
CA GLY A 127 6.02 5.16 9.29
C GLY A 127 5.71 3.74 8.85
N PHE A 128 5.79 3.47 7.54
CA PHE A 128 5.55 2.16 6.96
C PHE A 128 6.40 1.06 7.62
N LEU A 129 7.72 1.25 7.71
CA LEU A 129 8.65 0.26 8.28
C LEU A 129 8.36 -0.01 9.76
N VAL A 130 8.22 1.04 10.57
CA VAL A 130 8.03 0.91 12.02
C VAL A 130 6.66 0.33 12.35
N TYR A 131 5.60 0.85 11.72
CA TYR A 131 4.22 0.47 12.05
C TYR A 131 3.89 -0.93 11.55
N THR A 132 4.29 -1.28 10.32
CA THR A 132 4.03 -2.64 9.82
C THR A 132 4.78 -3.68 10.65
N ALA A 133 6.02 -3.43 11.08
CA ALA A 133 6.74 -4.33 11.98
C ALA A 133 5.99 -4.56 13.31
N GLY A 134 5.44 -3.50 13.90
CA GLY A 134 4.59 -3.60 15.10
C GLY A 134 3.30 -4.39 14.85
N LEU A 135 2.62 -4.10 13.74
CA LEU A 135 1.35 -4.73 13.37
C LEU A 135 1.50 -6.22 13.06
N ARG A 136 2.58 -6.62 12.36
CA ARG A 136 2.83 -8.04 11.99
C ARG A 136 2.98 -8.95 13.21
N ARG A 137 3.37 -8.41 14.36
CA ARG A 137 3.44 -9.20 15.61
C ARG A 137 2.05 -9.59 16.12
N LYS A 138 1.04 -8.75 15.90
CA LYS A 138 -0.31 -8.88 16.49
C LYS A 138 -1.37 -9.37 15.50
N TYR A 139 -1.26 -8.98 14.24
CA TYR A 139 -2.31 -9.16 13.24
C TYR A 139 -1.83 -10.07 12.11
N ARG A 140 -2.80 -10.75 11.47
CA ARG A 140 -2.57 -11.66 10.33
C ARG A 140 -3.47 -11.36 9.13
N ASN A 141 -4.30 -10.33 9.23
CA ASN A 141 -5.26 -9.91 8.20
C ASN A 141 -4.68 -8.93 7.18
N PHE A 142 -3.36 -8.74 7.15
CA PHE A 142 -2.74 -7.78 6.24
C PHE A 142 -1.42 -8.25 5.63
N SER A 143 -1.13 -7.74 4.44
CA SER A 143 0.17 -7.83 3.78
C SER A 143 0.65 -6.42 3.42
N VAL A 144 1.88 -6.32 2.92
CA VAL A 144 2.56 -5.07 2.64
C VAL A 144 3.16 -5.06 1.24
N VAL A 145 3.22 -3.89 0.61
CA VAL A 145 3.92 -3.65 -0.66
C VAL A 145 4.65 -2.31 -0.60
N ALA A 146 5.91 -2.28 -1.01
CA ALA A 146 6.69 -1.06 -1.17
C ALA A 146 7.45 -1.19 -2.48
N SER A 147 7.06 -0.39 -3.48
CA SER A 147 7.66 -0.40 -4.81
C SER A 147 7.53 0.98 -5.44
N THR A 148 8.51 1.34 -6.26
CA THR A 148 8.45 2.53 -7.12
C THR A 148 7.66 2.27 -8.40
N ARG A 149 7.24 1.02 -8.66
CA ARG A 149 6.44 0.62 -9.82
C ARG A 149 4.99 0.39 -9.40
N LEU A 150 4.06 1.14 -9.97
CA LEU A 150 2.63 0.99 -9.68
C LEU A 150 2.07 -0.36 -10.18
N GLU A 151 2.75 -1.02 -11.12
CA GLU A 151 2.42 -2.38 -11.57
C GLU A 151 2.54 -3.41 -10.44
N ASP A 152 3.51 -3.23 -9.52
CA ASP A 152 3.69 -4.13 -8.38
C ASP A 152 2.57 -3.91 -7.34
N LEU A 153 2.17 -2.65 -7.15
CA LEU A 153 1.01 -2.29 -6.32
C LEU A 153 -0.27 -2.88 -6.90
N ALA A 154 -0.51 -2.70 -8.21
CA ALA A 154 -1.67 -3.25 -8.91
C ALA A 154 -1.70 -4.78 -8.83
N ALA A 155 -0.58 -5.45 -9.09
CA ALA A 155 -0.48 -6.91 -8.96
C ALA A 155 -0.86 -7.39 -7.55
N SER A 156 -0.45 -6.65 -6.52
CA SER A 156 -0.79 -6.96 -5.12
C SER A 156 -2.27 -6.70 -4.84
N ALA A 157 -2.80 -5.55 -5.28
CA ALA A 157 -4.20 -5.16 -5.11
C ALA A 157 -5.18 -6.11 -5.82
N ARG A 158 -4.77 -6.72 -6.93
CA ARG A 158 -5.56 -7.74 -7.63
C ARG A 158 -5.95 -8.92 -6.73
N SER A 159 -5.15 -9.20 -5.68
CA SER A 159 -5.44 -10.26 -4.70
C SER A 159 -6.78 -10.06 -3.97
N PHE A 160 -7.34 -8.84 -3.93
CA PHE A 160 -8.68 -8.60 -3.35
C PHE A 160 -9.78 -9.41 -4.03
N THR A 161 -9.60 -9.81 -5.30
CA THR A 161 -10.53 -10.67 -6.05
C THR A 161 -10.72 -12.05 -5.40
N LEU A 162 -9.72 -12.53 -4.66
CA LEU A 162 -9.77 -13.80 -3.96
C LEU A 162 -10.79 -13.78 -2.81
N LEU A 163 -11.11 -12.62 -2.23
CA LEU A 163 -12.03 -12.50 -1.10
C LEU A 163 -13.47 -12.87 -1.44
N ALA A 164 -13.83 -12.94 -2.72
CA ALA A 164 -15.18 -13.32 -3.12
C ALA A 164 -15.49 -14.82 -2.85
N LYS A 165 -14.46 -15.67 -2.80
CA LYS A 165 -14.58 -17.13 -2.61
C LYS A 165 -13.55 -17.72 -1.64
N GLY A 166 -12.53 -16.97 -1.26
CA GLY A 166 -11.45 -17.38 -0.39
C GLY A 166 -11.45 -16.64 0.95
N THR A 167 -10.39 -16.86 1.72
CA THR A 167 -10.23 -16.31 3.06
C THR A 167 -9.32 -15.09 3.07
N THR A 168 -9.34 -14.34 4.18
CA THR A 168 -8.32 -13.30 4.45
C THR A 168 -6.89 -13.87 4.39
N ALA A 169 -6.68 -15.11 4.81
CA ALA A 169 -5.37 -15.74 4.77
C ALA A 169 -4.90 -16.00 3.33
N ASP A 170 -5.80 -16.40 2.44
CA ASP A 170 -5.51 -16.59 1.00
C ASP A 170 -5.12 -15.26 0.35
N PHE A 171 -5.86 -14.19 0.66
CA PHE A 171 -5.54 -12.83 0.24
C PHE A 171 -4.13 -12.41 0.69
N VAL A 172 -3.80 -12.59 1.97
CA VAL A 172 -2.47 -12.22 2.52
C VAL A 172 -1.37 -13.05 1.89
N LYS A 173 -1.59 -14.36 1.73
CA LYS A 173 -0.64 -15.27 1.08
C LYS A 173 -0.35 -14.84 -0.36
N ALA A 174 -1.39 -14.54 -1.14
CA ALA A 174 -1.25 -14.08 -2.53
C ALA A 174 -0.48 -12.75 -2.63
N CYS A 175 -0.80 -11.77 -1.77
CA CYS A 175 -0.04 -10.52 -1.70
C CYS A 175 1.45 -10.77 -1.39
N ASP A 176 1.73 -11.64 -0.43
CA ASP A 176 3.10 -12.00 -0.04
C ASP A 176 3.85 -12.75 -1.16
N GLU A 177 3.17 -13.58 -1.95
CA GLU A 177 3.73 -14.23 -3.14
C GLU A 177 4.09 -13.22 -4.21
N VAL A 178 3.19 -12.28 -4.54
CA VAL A 178 3.47 -11.19 -5.48
C VAL A 178 4.70 -10.41 -5.03
N ARG A 179 4.75 -10.00 -3.76
CA ARG A 179 5.91 -9.26 -3.24
C ARG A 179 7.21 -10.05 -3.40
N ARG A 180 7.23 -11.34 -3.05
CA ARG A 180 8.43 -12.19 -3.22
C ARG A 180 8.86 -12.31 -4.68
N GLN A 181 7.91 -12.47 -5.61
CA GLN A 181 8.19 -12.58 -7.04
C GLN A 181 8.68 -11.28 -7.66
N ARG A 182 8.22 -10.13 -7.15
CA ARG A 182 8.58 -8.80 -7.67
C ARG A 182 9.87 -8.23 -7.06
N THR A 183 10.29 -8.74 -5.91
CA THR A 183 11.59 -8.42 -5.32
C THR A 183 12.69 -9.14 -6.10
N PRO A 184 13.71 -8.43 -6.62
CA PRO A 184 14.85 -9.07 -7.27
C PRO A 184 15.50 -10.12 -6.38
N ALA A 185 15.92 -11.24 -6.98
CA ALA A 185 16.73 -12.22 -6.28
C ALA A 185 18.05 -11.58 -5.80
N PRO A 186 18.68 -12.10 -4.74
CA PRO A 186 20.05 -11.73 -4.40
C PRO A 186 20.93 -11.83 -5.65
N SER A 187 21.77 -10.82 -5.88
CA SER A 187 22.75 -10.88 -6.95
C SER A 187 24.09 -11.35 -6.41
N ASP A 188 24.80 -12.19 -7.15
CA ASP A 188 26.22 -12.51 -6.91
C ASP A 188 27.15 -11.37 -7.37
N ALA A 189 26.64 -10.14 -7.42
CA ALA A 189 27.44 -8.97 -7.75
C ALA A 189 28.61 -8.90 -6.76
N ALA A 190 29.83 -8.86 -7.28
CA ALA A 190 31.02 -8.77 -6.46
C ALA A 190 30.93 -7.51 -5.59
N CYS A 191 30.73 -7.69 -4.28
CA CYS A 191 30.94 -6.63 -3.32
C CYS A 191 32.44 -6.31 -3.32
N LYS A 192 32.78 -5.03 -3.47
CA LYS A 192 34.15 -4.60 -3.20
C LYS A 192 34.41 -4.80 -1.71
N ASP A 193 35.59 -5.30 -1.37
CA ASP A 193 36.03 -5.29 0.01
C ASP A 193 36.02 -3.84 0.51
N ASP A 194 35.21 -3.59 1.54
CA ASP A 194 35.20 -2.34 2.31
C ASP A 194 35.81 -2.65 3.69
N PRO A 195 37.14 -2.60 3.84
CA PRO A 195 37.80 -2.90 5.10
C PRO A 195 37.50 -1.81 6.12
N LEU A 196 36.37 -1.98 6.82
CA LEU A 196 35.88 -1.09 7.86
C LEU A 196 36.88 -1.09 9.03
N LYS A 197 37.64 0.00 9.17
CA LYS A 197 38.48 0.25 10.34
C LYS A 197 37.58 0.69 11.49
N LEU A 198 37.29 -0.25 12.39
CA LEU A 198 36.48 0.04 13.56
C LEU A 198 37.28 0.89 14.55
N ALA A 199 36.74 2.05 14.90
CA ALA A 199 37.21 2.83 16.03
C ALA A 199 36.59 2.27 17.32
N ASP A 200 37.37 2.22 18.40
CA ASP A 200 36.79 1.93 19.71
C ASP A 200 35.92 3.10 20.20
N VAL A 201 35.01 2.83 21.14
CA VAL A 201 34.10 3.84 21.69
C VAL A 201 34.87 5.06 22.23
N GLY A 202 36.03 4.86 22.85
CA GLY A 202 36.88 5.93 23.37
C GLY A 202 37.49 6.79 22.28
N GLN A 203 37.92 6.20 21.16
CA GLN A 203 38.41 6.91 19.97
C GLN A 203 37.30 7.79 19.37
N CYS A 204 36.08 7.24 19.23
CA CYS A 204 34.91 8.00 18.76
C CYS A 204 34.60 9.19 19.68
N LEU A 205 34.59 8.98 20.99
CA LEU A 205 34.32 10.04 21.97
C LEU A 205 35.39 11.15 21.94
N ARG A 206 36.67 10.78 21.81
CA ARG A 206 37.76 11.76 21.68
C ARG A 206 37.62 12.59 20.40
N ALA A 207 37.33 11.94 19.27
CA ALA A 207 37.12 12.62 18.00
C ALA A 207 35.92 13.58 18.05
N LEU A 208 34.79 13.15 18.62
CA LEU A 208 33.60 13.98 18.75
C LEU A 208 33.84 15.21 19.66
N ARG A 209 34.54 15.03 20.80
CA ARG A 209 34.89 16.16 21.69
C ARG A 209 35.84 17.16 21.03
N GLY A 210 36.70 16.71 20.12
CA GLY A 210 37.62 17.56 19.37
C GLY A 210 36.99 18.23 18.14
N ALA A 211 35.82 17.78 17.70
CA ALA A 211 35.15 18.33 16.53
C ALA A 211 34.60 19.73 16.83
N ARG A 212 34.82 20.67 15.90
CA ARG A 212 34.24 22.02 15.96
C ARG A 212 33.05 22.08 15.03
N LEU A 213 31.89 22.50 15.54
CA LEU A 213 30.71 22.76 14.71
C LEU A 213 30.80 24.19 14.19
N LEU A 214 30.96 24.37 12.88
CA LEU A 214 30.85 25.69 12.26
C LEU A 214 29.37 25.96 12.00
N THR A 215 28.84 27.01 12.63
CA THR A 215 27.51 27.54 12.32
C THR A 215 27.66 28.65 11.28
N VAL A 216 26.91 28.57 10.18
CA VAL A 216 26.88 29.58 9.13
C VAL A 216 25.48 30.20 9.10
N GLY A 217 25.39 31.52 9.31
CA GLY A 217 24.11 32.26 9.27
C GLY A 217 23.36 32.39 10.60
N GLY A 218 24.02 32.19 11.75
CA GLY A 218 23.40 32.44 13.05
C GLY A 218 23.12 33.93 13.27
N ARG A 219 21.86 34.27 13.55
CA ARG A 219 21.54 35.38 14.46
C ARG A 219 21.63 34.88 15.89
#